data_AF-A0A8T6Q139-F1
#
_entry.id   AF-A0A8T6Q139-F1
#
_cell.length_a   1.000
_cell.length_b   1.000
_cell.length_c   1.000
_cell.angle_alpha   90.00
_cell.angle_beta   90.00
_cell.angle_gamma   90.00
#
_symmetry.space_group_name_H-M   'P 1'
#
loop_
_entity.id
_entity.type
_entity.pdbx_description
1 polymer ?
#
loop_
_entity_poly.entity_id
_entity_poly.type
_entity_poly.pdbx_seq_one_letter_code
_entity_poly.pdbx_strand_id
1 'polypeptide(L)'
;AWSRRMLGTTQRILVEGTSRKSIMELSGRTENNRVVNFEGTPDMIGKFVDVEITDVYPNSLRGKVVRTEDEMGLRVAETPESVIARTRKENDLGVGYYQP
;
A
#
# COMPACT_ATOMS: atom_id res chain seq x y z
N ALA A 1 21.01 -12.48 4.39
CA ALA A 1 20.43 -11.18 4.01
C ALA A 1 18.93 -11.21 4.27
N TRP A 2 18.40 -10.22 5.01
CA TRP A 2 16.97 -10.08 5.38
C TRP A 2 16.02 -10.26 4.18
N SER A 3 16.47 -9.82 2.99
CA SER A 3 15.80 -9.91 1.69
C SER A 3 15.33 -11.32 1.33
N ARG A 4 16.16 -12.33 1.63
CA ARG A 4 15.87 -13.72 1.26
C ARG A 4 14.68 -14.28 2.02
N ARG A 5 14.34 -13.72 3.18
CA ARG A 5 13.16 -14.14 3.97
C ARG A 5 11.85 -13.62 3.38
N MET A 6 11.91 -12.69 2.44
CA MET A 6 10.74 -12.13 1.77
C MET A 6 10.37 -12.91 0.51
N LEU A 7 11.19 -13.89 0.10
CA LEU A 7 10.90 -14.73 -1.05
C LEU A 7 9.64 -15.56 -0.80
N GLY A 8 8.69 -15.53 -1.74
CA GLY A 8 7.40 -16.21 -1.64
C GLY A 8 6.40 -15.56 -0.68
N THR A 9 6.72 -14.40 -0.09
CA THR A 9 5.75 -13.64 0.70
C THR A 9 5.09 -12.56 -0.14
N THR A 10 3.81 -12.28 0.14
CA THR A 10 3.13 -11.10 -0.38
C THR A 10 3.57 -9.89 0.44
N GLN A 11 4.00 -8.84 -0.23
CA GLN A 11 4.42 -7.58 0.38
C GLN A 11 3.58 -6.46 -0.19
N ARG A 12 3.05 -5.61 0.70
CA ARG A 12 2.43 -4.37 0.28
C ARG A 12 3.52 -3.35 -0.04
N ILE A 13 3.39 -2.72 -1.21
CA ILE A 13 4.32 -1.70 -1.66
C ILE A 13 3.58 -0.44 -2.09
N LEU A 14 4.19 0.71 -1.86
CA LEU A 14 3.79 1.94 -2.53
C LEU A 14 4.52 2.02 -3.87
N VAL A 15 3.76 2.14 -4.96
CA VAL A 15 4.34 2.26 -6.31
C VAL A 15 4.82 3.69 -6.53
N GLU A 16 6.10 3.89 -6.80
CA GLU A 16 6.72 5.22 -6.95
C GLU A 16 6.77 5.68 -8.42
N GLY A 17 6.89 4.75 -9.37
CA GLY A 17 7.02 5.09 -10.79
C GLY A 17 7.52 3.93 -11.65
N THR A 18 8.00 4.23 -12.86
CA THR A 18 8.63 3.25 -13.74
C THR A 18 9.99 2.79 -13.20
N SER A 19 10.37 1.54 -13.47
CA SER A 19 11.67 1.02 -13.10
C SER A 19 12.79 1.72 -13.86
N ARG A 20 13.92 1.94 -13.19
CA ARG A 20 15.13 2.53 -13.80
C ARG A 20 15.70 1.69 -14.94
N LYS A 21 15.45 0.37 -14.93
CA LYS A 21 16.04 -0.58 -15.89
C LYS A 21 15.12 -0.92 -17.06
N SER A 22 13.81 -0.72 -16.92
CA SER A 22 12.84 -1.09 -17.95
C SER A 22 11.59 -0.22 -17.82
N ILE A 23 11.21 0.41 -18.92
CA ILE A 23 10.02 1.26 -19.01
C ILE A 23 8.73 0.42 -18.85
N MET A 24 8.79 -0.87 -19.18
CA MET A 24 7.68 -1.82 -19.04
C MET A 24 7.48 -2.34 -17.61
N GLU A 25 8.41 -2.06 -16.70
CA GLU A 25 8.30 -2.46 -15.30
C GLU A 25 8.04 -1.24 -14.43
N LEU A 26 7.30 -1.43 -13.34
CA LEU A 26 7.12 -0.44 -12.29
C LEU A 26 8.05 -0.75 -11.11
N SER A 27 8.31 0.28 -10.32
CA SER A 27 9.11 0.21 -9.11
C SER A 27 8.29 0.75 -7.94
N GLY A 28 8.32 0.02 -6.83
CA GLY A 28 7.75 0.46 -5.58
C GLY A 28 8.62 0.10 -4.37
N ARG A 29 8.20 0.55 -3.20
CA ARG A 29 8.90 0.28 -1.94
C ARG A 29 8.01 -0.43 -0.94
N THR A 30 8.57 -1.44 -0.30
CA THR A 30 7.99 -2.11 0.86
C THR A 30 8.11 -1.23 2.11
N GLU A 31 7.39 -1.59 3.18
CA GLU A 31 7.46 -0.92 4.49
C GLU A 31 8.87 -0.90 5.09
N ASN A 32 9.67 -1.95 4.84
CA ASN A 32 11.08 -2.02 5.24
C ASN A 32 12.04 -1.36 4.24
N ASN A 33 11.52 -0.45 3.40
CA ASN A 33 12.25 0.39 2.46
C ASN A 33 13.06 -0.36 1.39
N ARG A 34 12.59 -1.54 0.97
CA ARG A 34 13.21 -2.29 -0.13
C ARG A 34 12.54 -1.99 -1.45
N VAL A 35 13.36 -1.84 -2.49
CA VAL A 35 12.88 -1.64 -3.86
C VAL A 35 12.36 -2.95 -4.42
N VAL A 36 11.16 -2.94 -4.98
CA VAL A 36 10.53 -4.06 -5.69
C VAL A 36 10.24 -3.62 -7.12
N ASN A 37 10.74 -4.39 -8.09
CA ASN A 37 10.38 -4.22 -9.50
C ASN A 37 9.36 -5.28 -9.90
N PHE A 38 8.34 -4.89 -10.64
CA PHE A 38 7.28 -5.80 -11.07
C PHE A 38 6.66 -5.30 -12.38
N GLU A 39 6.05 -6.21 -13.13
CA GLU A 39 5.27 -5.85 -14.32
C GLU A 39 3.90 -5.33 -13.89
N GLY A 40 3.49 -4.19 -14.44
CA GLY A 40 2.23 -3.53 -14.07
C GLY A 40 1.90 -2.39 -15.01
N THR A 41 0.76 -1.76 -14.77
CA THR A 41 0.22 -0.69 -15.61
C THR A 41 0.42 0.68 -14.94
N PRO A 42 0.70 1.77 -15.70
CA PRO A 42 1.05 3.08 -15.13
C PRO A 42 0.01 3.69 -14.16
N ASP A 43 -1.25 3.27 -14.22
CA ASP A 43 -2.33 3.68 -13.30
C ASP A 43 -2.11 3.22 -11.85
N MET A 44 -1.19 2.29 -11.62
CA MET A 44 -0.79 1.83 -10.29
C MET A 44 0.15 2.82 -9.58
N ILE A 45 0.76 3.77 -10.28
CA ILE A 45 1.70 4.73 -9.69
C ILE A 45 0.99 5.61 -8.65
N GLY A 46 1.59 5.74 -7.46
CA GLY A 46 1.02 6.47 -6.33
C GLY A 46 -0.07 5.70 -5.57
N LYS A 47 -0.28 4.42 -5.87
CA LYS A 47 -1.21 3.53 -5.16
C LYS A 47 -0.45 2.45 -4.39
N PHE A 48 -1.13 1.84 -3.42
CA PHE A 48 -0.64 0.63 -2.76
C PHE A 48 -1.01 -0.62 -3.55
N VAL A 49 -0.04 -1.51 -3.74
CA VAL A 49 -0.21 -2.77 -4.46
C VAL A 49 0.38 -3.90 -3.63
N ASP A 50 -0.29 -5.04 -3.59
CA ASP A 50 0.22 -6.24 -2.96
C ASP A 50 0.95 -7.06 -4.03
N VAL A 51 2.24 -7.31 -3.80
CA VAL A 51 3.14 -7.99 -4.74
C VAL A 51 3.72 -9.23 -4.08
N GLU A 52 3.62 -10.38 -4.76
CA GLU A 52 4.31 -11.61 -4.36
C GLU A 52 5.76 -11.55 -4.84
N ILE A 53 6.71 -11.71 -3.92
CA ILE A 53 8.13 -11.66 -4.25
C ILE A 53 8.56 -13.00 -4.87
N THR A 54 8.93 -12.98 -6.14
CA THR A 54 9.38 -14.16 -6.89
C THR A 54 10.89 -14.33 -6.87
N ASP A 55 11.65 -13.22 -6.79
CA ASP A 55 13.11 -13.25 -6.82
C ASP A 55 13.73 -12.17 -5.95
N VAL A 56 14.95 -12.46 -5.48
CA VAL A 56 15.69 -11.61 -4.55
C VAL A 56 17.08 -11.32 -5.11
N TYR A 57 17.35 -10.06 -5.38
CA TYR A 57 18.66 -9.54 -5.79
C TYR A 57 19.36 -8.80 -4.63
N PRO A 58 20.65 -8.43 -4.76
CA PRO A 58 21.38 -7.77 -3.68
C PRO A 58 20.72 -6.49 -3.15
N ASN A 59 20.17 -5.67 -4.05
CA ASN A 59 19.63 -4.34 -3.74
C ASN A 59 18.15 -4.16 -4.14
N SER A 60 17.50 -5.21 -4.64
CA SER A 60 16.13 -5.15 -5.11
C SER A 60 15.45 -6.50 -5.02
N LEU A 61 14.12 -6.46 -4.99
CA LEU A 61 13.27 -7.63 -5.13
C LEU A 61 12.61 -7.56 -6.51
N ARG A 62 12.16 -8.72 -7.00
CA ARG A 62 11.27 -8.82 -8.15
C ARG A 62 10.03 -9.59 -7.72
N GLY A 63 8.88 -9.18 -8.26
CA GLY A 63 7.63 -9.82 -7.91
C GLY A 63 6.54 -9.66 -8.96
N LYS A 64 5.39 -10.23 -8.64
CA LYS A 64 4.17 -10.19 -9.46
C LYS A 64 3.02 -9.58 -8.67
N VAL A 65 2.20 -8.78 -9.33
CA VAL A 65 1.01 -8.17 -8.73
C VAL A 65 0.02 -9.26 -8.34
N VAL A 66 -0.48 -9.18 -7.10
CA VAL A 66 -1.54 -10.05 -6.58
C VAL A 66 -2.85 -9.29 -6.44
N ARG A 67 -2.81 -8.06 -5.90
CA ARG A 67 -3.97 -7.19 -5.71
C ARG A 67 -3.61 -5.72 -5.84
N THR A 68 -4.52 -4.94 -6.39
CA THR A 68 -4.42 -3.48 -6.53
C THR A 68 -5.16 -2.75 -5.41
N GLU A 69 -4.88 -1.47 -5.21
CA GLU A 69 -5.50 -0.64 -4.16
C GLU A 69 -7.03 -0.65 -4.20
N ASP A 70 -7.59 -0.68 -5.41
CA ASP A 70 -9.03 -0.65 -5.65
C ASP A 70 -9.71 -1.93 -5.14
N GLU A 71 -9.02 -3.08 -5.21
CA GLU A 71 -9.47 -4.36 -4.63
C GLU A 71 -9.34 -4.42 -3.10
N MET A 72 -8.50 -3.55 -2.52
CA MET A 72 -8.24 -3.53 -1.08
C MET A 72 -9.13 -2.55 -0.31
N GLY A 73 -9.83 -1.64 -0.99
CA GLY A 73 -10.68 -0.64 -0.34
C GLY A 73 -9.92 0.31 0.59
N LEU A 74 -8.65 0.61 0.30
CA LEU A 74 -7.80 1.45 1.17
C LEU A 74 -8.19 2.93 1.14
N ARG A 75 -8.81 3.39 0.04
CA ARG A 75 -9.33 4.76 -0.10
C ARG A 75 -10.84 4.71 -0.11
N VAL A 76 -11.45 4.94 1.04
CA VAL A 76 -12.88 5.17 1.14
C VAL A 76 -13.09 6.68 1.02
N ALA A 77 -13.81 7.12 -0.01
CA ALA A 77 -14.31 8.49 -0.09
C ALA A 77 -15.40 8.66 0.97
N GLU A 78 -14.99 8.94 2.19
CA GLU A 78 -15.87 9.25 3.31
C GLU A 78 -16.38 10.69 3.16
N THR A 79 -17.67 10.92 3.40
CA THR A 79 -18.19 12.29 3.45
C THR A 79 -17.69 12.95 4.75
N PRO A 80 -17.52 14.28 4.80
CA PRO A 80 -17.20 14.97 6.05
C PRO A 80 -18.18 14.59 7.19
N GLU A 81 -19.44 14.38 6.84
CA GLU A 81 -20.49 13.91 7.74
C GLU A 81 -20.20 12.52 8.32
N SER A 82 -19.77 11.53 7.52
CA SER A 82 -19.47 10.18 8.02
C SER A 82 -18.21 10.15 8.89
N VAL A 83 -17.22 10.98 8.58
CA VAL A 83 -16.01 11.16 9.41
C VAL A 83 -16.36 11.78 10.76
N ILE A 84 -17.20 12.82 10.77
CA ILE A 84 -17.68 13.49 12.00
C ILE A 84 -18.54 12.53 12.83
N ALA A 85 -19.44 11.77 12.20
CA ALA A 85 -20.31 10.82 12.87
C ALA A 85 -19.54 9.71 13.61
N ARG A 86 -18.42 9.21 13.05
CA ARG A 86 -17.54 8.25 13.75
C ARG A 86 -16.86 8.81 14.99
N THR A 87 -16.62 10.12 15.03
CA THR A 87 -15.83 10.76 16.09
C THR A 87 -16.72 11.36 17.20
N ARG A 88 -18.04 11.47 16.96
CA ARG A 88 -18.98 12.04 17.92
C ARG A 88 -19.16 11.11 19.13
N LYS A 89 -18.64 11.55 20.29
CA LYS A 89 -18.94 10.99 21.63
C LYS A 89 -19.87 11.93 22.40
N GLU A 90 -20.77 12.61 21.72
CA GLU A 90 -21.65 13.61 22.31
C GLU A 90 -23.07 13.07 22.42
N ASN A 91 -23.77 13.44 23.49
CA ASN A 91 -25.20 13.19 23.66
C ASN A 91 -26.05 14.10 22.75
N ASP A 92 -27.38 13.96 22.81
CA ASP A 92 -28.35 14.78 22.07
C ASP A 92 -28.24 16.30 22.30
N LEU A 93 -27.43 16.74 23.28
CA LEU A 93 -27.13 18.13 23.59
C LEU A 93 -25.77 18.61 23.05
N GLY A 94 -25.01 17.75 22.35
CA GLY A 94 -23.70 18.10 21.81
C GLY A 94 -22.59 18.16 22.88
N VAL A 95 -22.75 17.51 24.03
CA VAL A 95 -21.77 17.52 25.11
C VAL A 95 -21.08 16.16 25.22
N GLY A 96 -19.74 16.15 25.14
CA GLY A 96 -18.93 14.96 25.31
C GLY A 96 -18.88 14.50 26.76
N TYR A 97 -19.22 13.23 27.04
CA TYR A 97 -19.07 12.68 28.38
C TYR A 97 -17.59 12.40 28.69
N TYR A 98 -17.04 13.12 29.66
CA TYR A 98 -15.75 12.79 30.27
C TYR A 98 -15.99 11.76 31.38
N GLN A 99 -15.43 10.56 31.22
CA GLN A 99 -15.31 9.58 32.31
C GLN A 99 -13.87 9.64 32.84
N PRO A 100 -13.67 10.00 34.13
CA PRO A 100 -12.35 10.09 34.76
C PRO A 100 -11.66 8.73 34.90
#